data_AF-A0A2N1MMT7-F1
#
_entry.id   AF-A0A2N1MMT7-F1
#
_cell.length_a   1.000
_cell.length_b   1.000
_cell.length_c   1.000
_cell.angle_alpha   90.00
_cell.angle_beta   90.00
_cell.angle_gamma   90.00
#
_symmetry.space_group_name_H-M   'P 1'
#
loop_
_entity.id
_entity.type
_entity.pdbx_description
1 polymer ?
#
loop_
_entity_poly.entity_id
_entity_poly.type
_entity_poly.pdbx_seq_one_letter_code
_entity_poly.pdbx_strand_id
1 'polypeptide(L)' 'MKSRLDSEICQKRKKCYPVKWFDRQLAFQFEPGEFECGDSGASVLDKQGKALGILHAKLRIPNQTFGIAS' A
#
# COMPACT_ATOMS: atom_id res chain seq x y z
N MET A 1 6.72 0.67 11.92
CA MET A 1 5.63 0.12 11.08
C MET A 1 6.12 -0.31 9.69
N LYS A 2 6.84 0.55 8.95
CA LYS A 2 7.33 0.25 7.58
C LYS A 2 8.34 -0.92 7.48
N SER A 3 9.30 -1.01 8.41
CA SER A 3 10.29 -2.08 8.46
C SER A 3 9.70 -3.47 8.77
N ARG A 4 8.61 -3.50 9.55
CA ARG A 4 7.88 -4.75 9.83
C ARG A 4 7.16 -5.25 8.58
N LEU A 5 6.49 -4.35 7.85
CA LEU A 5 5.87 -4.65 6.56
C LEU A 5 6.88 -5.17 5.54
N ASP A 6 8.10 -4.62 5.49
CA ASP A 6 9.16 -5.13 4.60
C ASP A 6 9.47 -6.62 4.84
N SER A 7 9.50 -7.06 6.11
CA SER A 7 9.75 -8.47 6.44
C SER A 7 8.65 -9.42 5.95
N GLU A 8 7.44 -8.90 5.74
CA GLU A 8 6.25 -9.66 5.34
C GLU A 8 6.00 -9.62 3.81
N ILE A 9 6.71 -8.76 3.08
CA ILE A 9 6.63 -8.69 1.61
C ILE A 9 7.39 -9.86 0.97
N CYS A 10 6.69 -10.63 0.14
CA CYS A 10 7.26 -11.72 -0.64
C CYS A 10 8.45 -11.25 -1.52
N GLN A 11 9.53 -12.04 -1.57
CA GLN A 11 10.75 -11.71 -2.32
C GLN A 11 10.51 -11.38 -3.80
N LYS A 12 9.55 -12.03 -4.45
CA LYS A 12 9.18 -11.72 -5.85
C LYS A 12 8.71 -10.26 -6.00
N ARG A 13 7.97 -9.74 -5.01
CA ARG A 13 7.54 -8.34 -5.00
C ARG A 13 8.70 -7.38 -4.75
N LYS A 14 9.67 -7.75 -3.91
CA LYS A 14 10.87 -6.93 -3.67
C LYS A 14 11.71 -6.71 -4.93
N LYS A 15 11.59 -7.56 -5.96
CA LYS A 15 12.22 -7.33 -7.26
C LYS A 15 11.56 -6.18 -8.05
N CYS A 16 10.24 -6.06 -7.95
CA CYS A 16 9.46 -5.02 -8.64
C CYS A 16 9.41 -3.70 -7.83
N TYR A 17 9.40 -3.83 -6.50
CA TYR A 17 9.37 -2.73 -5.54
C TYR A 17 10.50 -2.95 -4.53
N PRO A 18 11.75 -2.64 -4.88
CA PRO A 18 12.88 -2.75 -3.96
C PRO A 18 12.59 -1.98 -2.68
N VAL A 19 13.12 -2.47 -1.56
CA VAL A 19 12.86 -1.94 -0.20
C VAL A 19 13.04 -0.42 -0.14
N LYS A 20 14.08 0.09 -0.81
CA LYS A 20 14.35 1.54 -0.92
C LYS A 20 13.22 2.35 -1.56
N TRP A 21 12.45 1.76 -2.47
CA TRP A 21 11.26 2.38 -3.08
C TRP A 21 10.06 2.24 -2.17
N PHE A 22 9.90 1.10 -1.49
CA PHE A 22 8.83 0.90 -0.51
C PHE A 22 8.93 1.90 0.66
N ASP A 23 10.15 2.22 1.11
CA ASP A 23 10.38 3.25 2.15
C ASP A 23 9.94 4.65 1.72
N ARG A 24 9.92 4.91 0.40
CA ARG A 24 9.43 6.17 -0.21
C ARG A 24 7.93 6.15 -0.49
N GLN A 25 7.29 4.98 -0.42
CA GLN A 25 5.85 4.83 -0.60
C GLN A 25 5.13 4.90 0.75
N LEU A 26 3.87 5.32 0.70
CA LEU A 26 2.97 5.30 1.85
C LEU A 26 2.15 4.00 1.82
N ALA A 27 1.98 3.40 2.99
CA ALA A 27 1.15 2.22 3.17
C ALA A 27 -0.03 2.58 4.08
N PHE A 28 -1.23 2.39 3.57
CA PHE A 28 -2.48 2.63 4.27
C PHE A 28 -3.15 1.30 4.55
N GLN A 29 -3.50 1.05 5.81
CA GLN A 29 -4.26 -0.14 6.17
C GLN A 29 -5.74 0.11 5.81
N PHE A 30 -6.34 -0.89 5.18
CA PHE A 30 -7.75 -0.91 4.79
C PHE A 30 -8.43 -2.13 5.42
N GLU A 31 -9.69 -1.96 5.78
CA GLU A 31 -10.56 -3.07 6.15
C GLU A 31 -10.91 -3.92 4.91
N PRO A 32 -11.28 -5.20 5.10
CA PRO A 32 -11.74 -6.03 3.99
C PRO A 32 -12.90 -5.37 3.23
N GLY A 33 -12.75 -5.20 1.91
CA GLY A 33 -13.78 -4.60 1.03
C GLY A 33 -13.64 -3.09 0.80
N GLU A 34 -12.78 -2.38 1.54
CA GLU A 34 -12.54 -0.94 1.31
C GLU A 34 -11.60 -0.68 0.12
N PHE A 35 -10.90 -1.72 -0.36
CA PHE A 35 -9.97 -1.62 -1.48
C PHE A 35 -9.97 -2.90 -2.31
N GLU A 36 -10.41 -2.81 -3.56
CA GLU A 36 -10.56 -3.94 -4.46
C GLU A 36 -9.81 -3.77 -5.79
N CYS A 37 -9.72 -4.88 -6.54
CA CYS A 37 -9.15 -4.86 -7.88
C CYS A 37 -10.01 -3.99 -8.80
N GLY A 38 -9.53 -2.80 -9.12
CA GLY A 38 -10.27 -1.79 -9.89
C GLY A 38 -10.01 -0.38 -9.38
N ASP A 39 -9.68 -0.25 -8.09
CA ASP A 39 -9.42 1.05 -7.44
C ASP A 39 -7.99 1.58 -7.68
N SER A 40 -7.18 0.86 -8.47
CA SER A 40 -5.86 1.34 -8.90
C SER A 40 -6.00 2.66 -9.65
N GLY A 41 -5.22 3.67 -9.25
CA GLY A 41 -5.32 5.03 -9.78
C GLY A 41 -6.21 5.96 -8.95
N ALA A 42 -6.96 5.43 -7.97
CA ALA A 42 -7.72 6.27 -7.05
C ALA A 42 -6.79 7.08 -6.14
N SER A 43 -7.24 8.28 -5.78
CA SER A 43 -6.55 9.13 -4.81
C SER A 43 -6.88 8.68 -3.39
N VAL A 44 -5.86 8.53 -2.54
CA VAL A 44 -6.05 8.41 -1.09
C VAL A 44 -6.21 9.81 -0.53
N LEU A 45 -7.30 10.07 0.18
CA LEU A 45 -7.56 11.35 0.82
C LEU A 45 -7.42 11.24 2.34
N ASP A 46 -6.98 12.31 3.00
CA ASP A 46 -7.13 12.43 4.44
C ASP A 46 -8.56 12.87 4.83
N LYS A 47 -8.79 13.00 6.13
CA LYS A 47 -10.09 13.41 6.68
C LYS A 47 -10.54 14.81 6.26
N GLN A 48 -9.62 15.65 5.76
CA GLN A 48 -9.90 16.99 5.26
C GLN A 48 -10.08 17.02 3.73
N GLY A 49 -10.01 15.86 3.06
CA GLY A 49 -10.10 15.74 1.61
C GLY A 49 -8.79 16.04 0.87
N LYS A 50 -7.67 16.18 1.59
CA LYS A 50 -6.38 16.42 0.95
C LYS A 50 -5.83 15.11 0.38
N ALA A 51 -5.38 15.14 -0.88
CA ALA A 51 -4.71 14.00 -1.49
C ALA A 51 -3.38 13.68 -0.81
N LEU A 52 -3.25 12.43 -0.36
CA LEU A 52 -2.04 11.87 0.25
C LEU A 52 -1.18 11.08 -0.74
N GLY A 53 -1.77 10.63 -1.86
CA GLY A 53 -1.08 9.90 -2.92
C GLY A 53 -2.04 9.13 -3.81
N ILE A 54 -1.51 8.49 -4.84
CA ILE A 54 -2.28 7.66 -5.77
C ILE A 54 -2.03 6.19 -5.48
N LEU A 55 -3.12 5.43 -5.30
CA LEU A 55 -3.08 3.98 -5.11
C LEU A 55 -2.55 3.30 -6.37
N HIS A 56 -1.52 2.47 -6.24
CA HIS A 56 -0.93 1.74 -7.36
C HIS A 56 -0.69 0.26 -7.07
N ALA A 57 -0.76 -0.18 -5.81
CA ALA A 57 -0.62 -1.59 -5.47
C ALA A 57 -1.38 -1.99 -4.19
N LYS A 58 -1.79 -3.27 -4.13
CA LYS A 58 -2.41 -3.92 -2.95
C LYS A 58 -1.47 -4.91 -2.31
N LEU A 59 -1.09 -4.75 -1.05
CA LEU A 59 -0.36 -5.76 -0.29
C LEU A 59 -1.34 -6.48 0.64
N ARG A 60 -1.44 -7.80 0.51
CA ARG A 60 -2.25 -8.64 1.39
C ARG A 60 -1.31 -9.48 2.25
N ILE A 61 -1.46 -9.36 3.56
CA ILE A 61 -0.80 -10.20 4.56
C ILE A 61 -1.89 -10.92 5.37
N PRO A 62 -1.57 -11.89 6.25
CA PRO A 62 -2.59 -12.55 7.07
C PRO A 62 -3.43 -11.51 7.83
N ASN A 63 -4.75 -11.55 7.62
CA ASN A 63 -5.76 -10.70 8.26
C ASN A 63 -5.66 -9.19 8.01
N GLN A 64 -4.76 -8.71 7.14
CA GLN A 64 -4.65 -7.27 6.84
C GLN A 64 -4.43 -7.00 5.36
N THR A 65 -5.01 -5.90 4.90
CA THR A 65 -4.84 -5.39 3.54
C THR A 65 -4.24 -3.99 3.63
N PHE A 66 -3.21 -3.75 2.83
CA PHE A 66 -2.60 -2.44 2.68
C PHE A 66 -2.71 -1.95 1.24
N GLY A 67 -3.15 -0.71 1.07
CA GLY A 67 -2.99 0.03 -0.17
C GLY A 67 -1.65 0.77 -0.14
N ILE A 68 -0.88 0.63 -1.21
CA ILE A 68 0.38 1.32 -1.39
C ILE A 68 0.14 2.50 -2.32
N ALA A 69 0.51 3.69 -1.84
CA ALA A 69 0.36 4.94 -2.58
C ALA A 69 1.70 5.70 -2.68
N SER A 70 1.79 6.52 -3.72
CA SER A 70 2.93 7.40 -4.04
C SER A 70 2.46 8.79 -4.42
#